data_AF-A0A2D5RRP4-F1
#
_entry.id   AF-A0A2D5RRP4-F1
#
_cell.length_a   1.000
_cell.length_b   1.000
_cell.length_c   1.000
_cell.angle_alpha   90.00
_cell.angle_beta   90.00
_cell.angle_gamma   90.00
#
_symmetry.space_group_name_H-M   'P 1'
#
loop_
_entity.id
_entity.type
_entity.pdbx_description
1 polymer ?
#
loop_
_entity_poly.entity_id
_entity_poly.type
_entity_poly.pdbx_seq_one_letter_code
_entity_poly.pdbx_strand_id
1 'polypeptide(L)'
;MVSPNPEDIYSLIGFALTYIQSVEKNISFITTFVLQDEEDLTIEKLNSIESKERRKALGYFIGKLKSRVDLAPVLESLLADFLKNRNDFIHNQDKIEGWDLDTEEGIAKAKVFTVTLWRQAARINEILVALMLRWQEQTGIYPPGARNDEPLIKEIDEKFGPYINVLFKEKT
;
A
#
# COMPACT_ATOMS: atom_id res chain seq x y z
N MET A 1 12.84 4.72 12.60
CA MET A 1 11.83 3.72 13.05
C MET A 1 12.56 2.60 13.77
N VAL A 2 12.07 2.14 14.92
CA VAL A 2 12.60 0.94 15.58
C VAL A 2 12.18 -0.27 14.75
N SER A 3 13.13 -1.08 14.31
CA SER A 3 12.84 -2.34 13.63
C SER A 3 12.16 -3.31 14.60
N PRO A 4 11.11 -4.05 14.19
CA PRO A 4 10.48 -5.01 15.09
C PRO A 4 11.50 -6.04 15.55
N ASN A 5 11.38 -6.52 16.80
CA ASN A 5 12.10 -7.71 17.22
C ASN A 5 11.44 -8.92 16.53
N PRO A 6 12.09 -9.57 15.55
CA PRO A 6 11.48 -10.69 14.83
C PRO A 6 11.32 -11.92 15.74
N GLU A 7 12.01 -11.96 16.89
CA GLU A 7 11.90 -13.06 17.83
C GLU A 7 10.62 -12.98 18.68
N ASP A 8 10.09 -11.78 18.89
CA ASP A 8 8.83 -11.56 19.59
C ASP A 8 7.67 -11.39 18.59
N ILE A 9 6.80 -12.41 18.53
CA ILE A 9 5.64 -12.42 17.64
C ILE A 9 4.66 -11.28 17.93
N TYR A 10 4.49 -10.86 19.18
CA TYR A 10 3.56 -9.77 19.51
C TYR A 10 4.09 -8.42 19.02
N SER A 11 5.38 -8.16 19.20
CA SER A 11 6.05 -6.99 18.62
C SER A 11 5.95 -6.97 17.10
N LEU A 12 6.15 -8.13 16.45
CA LEU A 12 6.04 -8.26 15.00
C LEU A 12 4.61 -7.98 14.51
N ILE A 13 3.60 -8.54 15.18
CA ILE A 13 2.17 -8.30 14.89
C ILE A 13 1.84 -6.81 15.01
N GLY A 14 2.24 -6.17 16.13
CA GLY A 14 1.96 -4.75 16.37
C GLY A 14 2.59 -3.83 15.33
N PHE A 15 3.85 -4.11 14.96
CA PHE A 15 4.54 -3.39 13.90
C PHE A 15 3.86 -3.59 12.55
N ALA A 16 3.60 -4.84 12.15
CA ALA A 16 2.97 -5.17 10.88
C ALA A 16 1.60 -4.50 10.75
N LEU A 17 0.77 -4.59 11.79
CA LEU A 17 -0.55 -3.96 11.83
C LEU A 17 -0.47 -2.44 11.58
N THR A 18 0.40 -1.76 12.31
CA THR A 18 0.57 -0.31 12.20
C THR A 18 1.07 0.08 10.81
N TYR A 19 2.03 -0.69 10.27
CA TYR A 19 2.56 -0.46 8.93
C TYR A 19 1.48 -0.67 7.85
N ILE A 20 0.74 -1.78 7.92
CA ILE A 20 -0.36 -2.10 6.99
C ILE A 20 -1.40 -0.98 6.99
N GLN A 21 -1.81 -0.50 8.17
CA GLN A 21 -2.75 0.63 8.28
C GLN A 21 -2.23 1.91 7.61
N SER A 22 -0.92 2.16 7.67
CA SER A 22 -0.30 3.27 6.95
C SER A 22 -0.38 3.08 5.43
N VAL A 23 -0.09 1.87 4.94
CA VAL A 23 -0.19 1.55 3.51
C VAL A 23 -1.62 1.64 2.99
N GLU A 24 -2.62 1.24 3.79
CA GLU A 24 -4.03 1.41 3.44
C GLU A 24 -4.42 2.89 3.26
N LYS A 25 -3.93 3.76 4.14
CA LYS A 25 -4.10 5.21 4.01
C LYS A 25 -3.42 5.74 2.74
N ASN A 26 -2.23 5.23 2.41
CA ASN A 26 -1.53 5.60 1.19
C ASN A 26 -2.28 5.13 -0.07
N ILE A 27 -2.85 3.92 -0.06
CA ILE A 27 -3.71 3.45 -1.16
C ILE A 27 -4.91 4.40 -1.34
N SER A 28 -5.59 4.75 -0.24
CA SER A 28 -6.69 5.72 -0.27
C SER A 28 -6.23 7.05 -0.86
N PHE A 29 -5.12 7.61 -0.37
CA PHE A 29 -4.54 8.86 -0.87
C PHE A 29 -4.25 8.81 -2.38
N ILE A 30 -3.54 7.78 -2.86
CA ILE A 30 -3.21 7.63 -4.28
C ILE A 30 -4.47 7.58 -5.12
N THR A 31 -5.45 6.77 -4.73
CA THR A 31 -6.71 6.73 -5.47
C THR A 31 -7.45 8.06 -5.38
N THR A 32 -7.28 8.86 -4.35
CA THR A 32 -8.13 10.04 -4.18
C THR A 32 -7.55 11.30 -4.75
N PHE A 33 -6.21 11.42 -4.82
CA PHE A 33 -5.53 12.63 -5.27
C PHE A 33 -4.62 12.43 -6.47
N VAL A 34 -4.04 11.24 -6.63
CA VAL A 34 -3.05 10.98 -7.69
C VAL A 34 -3.74 10.45 -8.95
N LEU A 35 -4.52 9.39 -8.81
CA LEU A 35 -5.27 8.78 -9.90
C LEU A 35 -6.72 9.25 -9.83
N GLN A 36 -7.00 10.53 -10.09
CA GLN A 36 -8.35 11.06 -10.03
C GLN A 36 -9.14 10.76 -11.30
N ASP A 37 -10.47 10.89 -11.22
CA ASP A 37 -11.29 11.05 -12.42
C ASP A 37 -11.22 12.53 -12.84
N GLU A 38 -11.42 12.85 -14.12
CA GLU A 38 -11.23 14.19 -14.75
C GLU A 38 -12.01 15.36 -14.13
N GLU A 39 -12.80 15.15 -13.08
CA GLU A 39 -13.45 16.24 -12.35
C GLU A 39 -12.46 16.97 -11.43
N ASP A 40 -12.27 18.27 -11.69
CA ASP A 40 -11.46 19.17 -10.88
C ASP A 40 -11.68 19.01 -9.36
N LEU A 41 -10.58 19.05 -8.60
CA LEU A 41 -10.59 19.11 -7.15
C LEU A 41 -10.98 20.51 -6.67
N THR A 42 -12.25 20.72 -6.34
CA THR A 42 -12.69 21.93 -5.64
C THR A 42 -12.44 21.82 -4.12
N ILE A 43 -12.36 22.97 -3.44
CA ILE A 43 -12.21 23.03 -1.96
C ILE A 43 -13.40 22.34 -1.27
N GLU A 44 -14.62 22.50 -1.80
CA GLU A 44 -15.82 21.84 -1.28
C GLU A 44 -15.71 20.32 -1.43
N LYS A 45 -15.16 19.85 -2.56
CA LYS A 45 -14.95 18.43 -2.80
C LYS A 45 -13.89 17.88 -1.84
N LEU A 46 -12.76 18.57 -1.67
CA LEU A 46 -11.71 18.26 -0.69
C LEU A 46 -12.26 18.11 0.73
N ASN A 47 -13.05 19.09 1.19
CA ASN A 47 -13.66 19.06 2.52
C ASN A 47 -14.66 17.90 2.69
N SER A 48 -15.31 17.45 1.61
CA SER A 48 -16.26 16.34 1.66
C SER A 48 -15.60 14.96 1.51
N ILE A 49 -14.44 14.88 0.85
CA ILE A 49 -13.74 13.63 0.51
C ILE A 49 -13.39 12.82 1.77
N GLU A 50 -12.81 13.47 2.77
CA GLU A 50 -12.40 12.79 4.01
C GLU A 50 -13.59 12.08 4.68
N SER A 51 -14.74 12.77 4.76
CA SER A 51 -15.96 12.23 5.36
C SER A 51 -16.54 11.05 4.57
N LYS A 52 -16.48 11.09 3.23
CA LYS A 52 -17.01 10.06 2.33
C LYS A 52 -16.14 8.82 2.29
N GLU A 53 -14.82 9.01 2.35
CA GLU A 53 -13.86 7.93 2.16
C GLU A 53 -13.43 7.25 3.46
N ARG A 54 -13.52 7.93 4.62
CA ARG A 54 -13.21 7.35 5.94
C ARG A 54 -13.97 6.04 6.25
N ARG A 55 -15.15 5.83 5.66
CA ARG A 55 -15.98 4.62 5.89
C ARG A 55 -15.74 3.51 4.86
N LYS A 56 -14.88 3.73 3.86
CA LYS A 56 -14.66 2.77 2.78
C LYS A 56 -13.62 1.73 3.18
N ALA A 57 -13.87 0.48 2.81
CA ALA A 57 -12.94 -0.61 3.03
C ALA A 57 -11.79 -0.57 2.02
N LEU A 58 -10.64 -1.18 2.36
CA LEU A 58 -9.49 -1.29 1.45
C LEU A 58 -9.86 -1.84 0.06
N GLY A 59 -10.74 -2.85 0.00
CA GLY A 59 -11.20 -3.43 -1.25
C GLY A 59 -11.89 -2.43 -2.18
N TYR A 60 -12.56 -1.41 -1.64
CA TYR A 60 -13.13 -0.32 -2.43
C TYR A 60 -12.04 0.49 -3.14
N PHE A 61 -10.96 0.85 -2.44
CA PHE A 61 -9.86 1.60 -3.03
C PHE A 61 -9.08 0.79 -4.06
N ILE A 62 -8.85 -0.51 -3.80
CA ILE A 62 -8.22 -1.39 -4.80
C ILE A 62 -9.12 -1.52 -6.04
N GLY A 63 -10.44 -1.63 -5.87
CA GLY A 63 -11.39 -1.61 -6.98
C GLY A 63 -11.33 -0.30 -7.78
N LYS A 64 -11.26 0.84 -7.09
CA LYS A 64 -11.12 2.18 -7.68
C LYS A 64 -9.80 2.36 -8.43
N LEU A 65 -8.71 1.77 -7.92
CA LEU A 65 -7.44 1.71 -8.61
C LEU A 65 -7.58 0.98 -9.95
N LYS A 66 -8.12 -0.25 -9.92
CA LYS A 66 -8.37 -1.07 -11.12
C LYS A 66 -9.38 -0.46 -12.09
N SER A 67 -10.28 0.41 -11.64
CA SER A 67 -11.23 1.08 -12.54
C SER A 67 -10.56 2.18 -13.36
N ARG A 68 -9.45 2.76 -12.88
CA ARG A 68 -8.81 3.95 -13.47
C ARG A 68 -7.57 3.67 -14.30
N VAL A 69 -6.89 2.57 -14.00
CA VAL A 69 -5.68 2.15 -14.70
C VAL A 69 -5.75 0.67 -15.01
N ASP A 70 -5.04 0.27 -16.06
CA ASP A 70 -4.73 -1.13 -16.32
C ASP A 70 -3.46 -1.50 -15.56
N LEU A 71 -3.61 -2.35 -14.54
CA LEU A 71 -2.51 -2.80 -13.71
C LEU A 71 -1.73 -3.91 -14.40
N ALA A 72 -0.40 -3.87 -14.29
CA ALA A 72 0.40 -5.03 -14.68
C ALA A 72 -0.01 -6.28 -13.85
N PRO A 73 -0.04 -7.49 -14.45
CA PRO A 73 -0.49 -8.70 -13.76
C PRO A 73 0.23 -8.98 -12.44
N VAL A 74 1.52 -8.66 -12.36
CA VAL A 74 2.32 -8.82 -11.13
C VAL A 74 1.84 -7.91 -9.99
N LEU A 75 1.47 -6.66 -10.30
CA LEU A 75 0.96 -5.71 -9.32
C LEU A 75 -0.48 -6.07 -8.92
N GLU A 76 -1.28 -6.51 -9.89
CA GLU A 76 -2.64 -6.97 -9.61
C GLU A 76 -2.65 -8.18 -8.67
N SER A 77 -1.81 -9.18 -8.91
CA SER A 77 -1.65 -10.33 -8.02
C SER A 77 -1.19 -9.90 -6.62
N LEU A 78 -0.17 -9.03 -6.55
CA LEU A 78 0.35 -8.51 -5.29
C LEU A 78 -0.74 -7.82 -4.45
N LEU A 79 -1.58 -6.99 -5.08
CA LEU A 79 -2.70 -6.31 -4.41
C LEU A 79 -3.81 -7.28 -3.98
N ALA A 80 -4.10 -8.30 -4.80
CA ALA A 80 -5.08 -9.32 -4.46
C ALA A 80 -4.63 -10.16 -3.27
N ASP A 81 -3.38 -10.64 -3.29
CA ASP A 81 -2.79 -11.42 -2.20
C ASP A 81 -2.69 -10.59 -0.92
N PHE A 82 -2.28 -9.32 -1.02
CA PHE A 82 -2.26 -8.40 0.11
C PHE A 82 -3.65 -8.22 0.72
N LEU A 83 -4.67 -7.95 -0.11
CA LEU A 83 -6.05 -7.76 0.37
C LEU A 83 -6.56 -9.02 1.06
N LYS A 84 -6.32 -10.21 0.49
CA LYS A 84 -6.69 -11.49 1.10
C LYS A 84 -5.99 -11.69 2.43
N ASN A 85 -4.66 -11.60 2.46
CA ASN A 85 -3.88 -11.84 3.67
C ASN A 85 -4.19 -10.81 4.76
N ARG A 86 -4.43 -9.54 4.40
CA ARG A 86 -4.89 -8.52 5.34
C ARG A 86 -6.25 -8.89 5.93
N ASN A 87 -7.21 -9.30 5.11
CA ASN A 87 -8.52 -9.72 5.62
C ASN A 87 -8.41 -10.94 6.53
N ASP A 88 -7.55 -11.90 6.19
CA ASP A 88 -7.29 -13.05 7.04
C ASP A 88 -6.65 -12.62 8.37
N PHE A 89 -5.64 -11.74 8.33
CA PHE A 89 -4.97 -11.22 9.53
C PHE A 89 -5.89 -10.48 10.51
N ILE A 90 -6.84 -9.68 9.99
CA ILE A 90 -7.70 -8.83 10.82
C ILE A 90 -9.02 -9.50 11.20
N HIS A 91 -9.57 -10.34 10.32
CA HIS A 91 -10.94 -10.83 10.44
C HIS A 91 -11.07 -12.35 10.46
N ASN A 92 -10.07 -13.11 9.99
CA ASN A 92 -10.14 -14.57 9.91
C ASN A 92 -8.84 -15.24 10.38
N GLN A 93 -8.27 -14.74 11.48
CA GLN A 93 -6.97 -15.21 11.97
C GLN A 93 -6.99 -16.70 12.31
N ASP A 94 -8.14 -17.18 12.79
CA ASP A 94 -8.47 -18.58 13.06
C ASP A 94 -8.45 -19.47 11.81
N LYS A 95 -8.58 -18.89 10.61
CA LYS A 95 -8.53 -19.61 9.33
C LYS A 95 -7.14 -19.65 8.71
N ILE A 96 -6.15 -18.98 9.31
CA ILE A 96 -4.77 -19.05 8.85
C ILE A 96 -4.21 -20.41 9.26
N GLU A 97 -3.82 -21.21 8.28
CA GLU A 97 -3.38 -22.59 8.51
C GLU A 97 -2.21 -22.67 9.50
N GLY A 98 -2.44 -23.39 10.60
CA GLY A 98 -1.45 -23.59 11.65
C GLY A 98 -1.09 -22.33 12.43
N TRP A 99 -1.90 -21.27 12.36
CA TRP A 99 -1.76 -20.14 13.25
C TRP A 99 -2.15 -20.53 14.68
N ASP A 100 -1.19 -20.45 15.59
CA ASP A 100 -1.38 -20.69 17.02
C ASP A 100 -0.29 -19.92 17.79
N LEU A 101 -0.65 -19.14 18.81
CA LEU A 101 0.30 -18.34 19.58
C LEU A 101 0.71 -19.00 20.90
N ASP A 102 0.15 -20.17 21.21
CA ASP A 102 0.42 -20.93 22.44
C ASP A 102 1.42 -22.08 22.20
N THR A 103 1.78 -22.36 20.93
CA THR A 103 2.74 -23.40 20.55
C THR A 103 3.91 -22.84 19.74
N GLU A 104 5.11 -23.42 19.89
CA GLU A 104 6.30 -22.99 19.14
C GLU A 104 6.12 -23.14 17.61
N GLU A 105 5.51 -24.24 17.16
CA GLU A 105 5.21 -24.48 15.74
C GLU A 105 4.22 -23.44 15.21
N GLY A 106 3.16 -23.16 15.97
CA GLY A 106 2.17 -22.15 15.63
C GLY A 106 2.78 -20.76 15.52
N ILE A 107 3.64 -20.38 16.47
CA ILE A 107 4.35 -19.10 16.49
C ILE A 107 5.23 -18.97 15.24
N ALA A 108 5.93 -20.05 14.86
CA ALA A 108 6.74 -20.05 13.64
C ALA A 108 5.89 -19.78 12.38
N LYS A 109 4.73 -20.43 12.25
CA LYS A 109 3.79 -20.20 11.15
C LYS A 109 3.22 -18.78 11.18
N ALA A 110 2.85 -18.27 12.35
CA ALA A 110 2.37 -16.90 12.55
C ALA A 110 3.42 -15.85 12.16
N LYS A 111 4.70 -16.07 12.51
CA LYS A 111 5.82 -15.22 12.09
C LYS A 111 5.96 -15.18 10.57
N VAL A 112 5.96 -16.34 9.91
CA VAL A 112 6.06 -16.43 8.45
C VAL A 112 4.91 -15.68 7.77
N PHE A 113 3.67 -15.89 8.23
CA PHE A 113 2.51 -15.18 7.70
C PHE A 113 2.64 -13.67 7.89
N THR A 114 2.97 -13.22 9.11
CA THR A 114 3.03 -11.79 9.44
C THR A 114 4.14 -11.07 8.67
N VAL A 115 5.32 -11.70 8.52
CA VAL A 115 6.41 -11.15 7.69
C VAL A 115 6.02 -11.10 6.22
N THR A 116 5.33 -12.13 5.71
CA THR A 116 4.85 -12.15 4.33
C THR A 116 3.90 -11.00 4.06
N LEU A 117 2.89 -10.82 4.91
CA LEU A 117 1.93 -9.73 4.81
C LEU A 117 2.60 -8.35 4.91
N TRP A 118 3.53 -8.18 5.86
CA TRP A 118 4.29 -6.94 5.98
C TRP A 118 5.12 -6.65 4.72
N ARG A 119 5.82 -7.65 4.15
CA ARG A 119 6.59 -7.48 2.92
C ARG A 119 5.72 -7.12 1.72
N GLN A 120 4.52 -7.70 1.62
CA GLN A 120 3.53 -7.31 0.61
C GLN A 120 3.16 -5.83 0.76
N ALA A 121 2.81 -5.41 1.98
CA ALA A 121 2.49 -4.01 2.28
C ALA A 121 3.65 -3.07 1.93
N ALA A 122 4.88 -3.43 2.31
CA ALA A 122 6.08 -2.64 2.05
C ALA A 122 6.33 -2.49 0.55
N ARG A 123 6.23 -3.58 -0.21
CA ARG A 123 6.38 -3.57 -1.66
C ARG A 123 5.33 -2.68 -2.33
N ILE A 124 4.08 -2.79 -1.92
CA ILE A 124 3.00 -1.93 -2.42
C ILE A 124 3.32 -0.47 -2.11
N ASN A 125 3.72 -0.17 -0.87
CA ASN A 125 4.04 1.19 -0.46
C ASN A 125 5.17 1.81 -1.29
N GLU A 126 6.27 1.08 -1.53
CA GLU A 126 7.37 1.56 -2.38
C GLU A 126 6.87 1.90 -3.81
N ILE A 127 6.02 1.05 -4.39
CA ILE A 127 5.43 1.28 -5.72
C ILE A 127 4.54 2.53 -5.72
N LEU A 128 3.70 2.70 -4.70
CA LEU A 128 2.80 3.85 -4.56
C LEU A 128 3.55 5.15 -4.34
N VAL A 129 4.65 5.11 -3.56
CA VAL A 129 5.55 6.25 -3.39
C VAL A 129 6.11 6.63 -4.76
N ALA A 130 6.72 5.70 -5.50
CA ALA A 130 7.26 5.98 -6.83
C ALA A 130 6.19 6.51 -7.82
N LEU A 131 4.95 6.02 -7.76
CA LEU A 131 3.84 6.57 -8.55
C LEU A 131 3.55 8.04 -8.17
N MET A 132 3.46 8.35 -6.88
CA MET A 132 3.26 9.71 -6.38
C MET A 132 4.38 10.64 -6.84
N LEU A 133 5.62 10.17 -6.84
CA LEU A 133 6.77 10.94 -7.31
C LEU A 133 6.62 11.37 -8.76
N ARG A 134 6.22 10.45 -9.65
CA ARG A 134 5.98 10.75 -11.07
C ARG A 134 4.81 11.71 -11.25
N TRP A 135 3.75 11.55 -10.48
CA TRP A 135 2.62 12.48 -10.50
C TRP A 135 2.99 13.89 -10.04
N GLN A 136 3.83 14.03 -9.00
CA GLN A 136 4.31 15.35 -8.55
C GLN A 136 5.13 16.07 -9.61
N GLU A 137 5.94 15.34 -10.38
CA GLU A 137 6.70 15.88 -11.51
C GLU A 137 5.76 16.30 -12.66
N GLN A 138 4.79 15.45 -13.01
CA GLN A 138 3.81 15.72 -14.08
C GLN A 138 2.93 16.94 -13.78
N THR A 139 2.53 17.11 -12.52
CA THR A 139 1.67 18.23 -12.09
C THR A 139 2.45 19.51 -11.78
N GLY A 140 3.78 19.47 -11.85
CA GLY A 140 4.64 20.63 -11.58
C GLY A 140 4.72 21.04 -10.11
N ILE A 141 4.24 20.21 -9.18
CA ILE A 141 4.40 20.43 -7.73
C ILE A 141 5.90 20.48 -7.39
N TYR A 142 6.68 19.58 -7.99
CA TYR A 142 8.13 19.65 -8.00
C TYR A 142 8.63 19.60 -9.45
N PRO A 143 9.42 20.59 -9.91
CA PRO A 143 10.09 20.48 -11.20
C PRO A 143 11.02 19.26 -11.24
N PRO A 144 11.22 18.63 -12.42
CA PRO A 144 12.17 17.51 -12.57
C PRO A 144 13.55 17.87 -12.02
N GLY A 145 14.07 17.04 -11.11
CA GLY A 145 15.39 17.23 -10.50
C GLY A 145 15.49 18.30 -9.41
N ALA A 146 14.41 19.01 -9.08
CA ALA A 146 14.38 20.01 -8.00
C ALA A 146 14.20 19.39 -6.60
N ARG A 147 14.07 18.06 -6.52
CA ARG A 147 13.81 17.34 -5.28
C ARG A 147 15.09 17.07 -4.52
N ASN A 148 15.14 17.54 -3.26
CA ASN A 148 16.15 17.12 -2.29
C ASN A 148 15.58 16.00 -1.43
N ASP A 149 15.51 14.80 -2.01
CA ASP A 149 14.87 13.66 -1.38
C ASP A 149 15.73 13.05 -0.28
N GLU A 150 15.06 12.57 0.77
CA GLU A 150 15.65 11.67 1.73
C GLU A 150 16.21 10.41 1.02
N PRO A 151 17.33 9.82 1.48
CA PRO A 151 17.98 8.69 0.80
C PRO A 151 17.05 7.52 0.49
N LEU A 152 16.11 7.22 1.39
CA LEU A 152 15.11 6.16 1.20
C LEU A 152 14.18 6.43 0.01
N ILE A 153 13.76 7.68 -0.16
CA ILE A 153 12.86 8.07 -1.27
C ILE A 153 13.60 7.97 -2.59
N LYS A 154 14.87 8.37 -2.62
CA LYS A 154 15.73 8.22 -3.79
C LYS A 154 15.91 6.75 -4.18
N GLU A 155 16.20 5.88 -3.21
CA GLU A 155 16.32 4.43 -3.45
C GLU A 155 15.03 3.84 -4.03
N ILE A 156 13.87 4.23 -3.49
CA ILE A 156 12.57 3.79 -4.01
C ILE A 156 12.38 4.26 -5.46
N ASP A 157 12.71 5.51 -5.78
CA ASP A 157 12.55 6.05 -7.13
C ASP A 157 13.47 5.35 -8.14
N GLU A 158 14.74 5.12 -7.77
CA GLU A 158 15.69 4.39 -8.62
C GLU A 158 15.20 2.95 -8.89
N LYS A 159 14.58 2.32 -7.88
CA LYS A 159 14.11 0.94 -7.94
C LYS A 159 12.81 0.76 -8.73
N PHE A 160 11.87 1.71 -8.64
CA PHE A 160 10.52 1.56 -9.23
C PHE A 160 10.11 2.63 -10.22
N GLY A 161 10.68 3.82 -10.13
CA GLY A 161 10.38 4.95 -11.01
C GLY A 161 10.40 4.58 -12.50
N PRO A 162 11.43 3.87 -13.00
CA PRO A 162 11.50 3.44 -14.41
C PRO A 162 10.36 2.50 -14.85
N TYR A 163 9.66 1.86 -13.91
CA TYR A 163 8.64 0.85 -14.19
C TYR A 163 7.21 1.36 -13.98
N ILE A 164 7.00 2.60 -13.52
CA ILE A 164 5.66 3.10 -13.18
C ILE A 164 4.70 3.02 -14.38
N ASN A 165 5.10 3.43 -15.57
CA ASN A 165 4.24 3.38 -16.77
C ASN A 165 3.97 1.94 -17.26
N VAL A 166 4.79 0.97 -16.83
CA VAL A 166 4.56 -0.45 -17.12
C VAL A 166 3.59 -1.04 -16.10
N LEU A 167 3.73 -0.65 -14.83
CA LEU A 167 2.91 -1.11 -13.70
C LEU A 167 1.51 -0.51 -13.71
N PHE A 168 1.38 0.75 -14.14
CA PHE A 168 0.14 1.51 -14.24
C PHE A 168 0.02 2.02 -15.67
N LYS A 169 -0.81 1.34 -16.48
CA LYS A 169 -1.11 1.77 -17.84
C LYS A 169 -2.41 2.55 -17.86
N GLU A 170 -2.49 3.54 -18.73
CA GLU A 170 -3.76 4.18 -19.04
C GLU A 170 -4.71 3.16 -19.68
N LYS A 171 -5.99 3.25 -19.31
CA LYS A 171 -7.01 2.41 -19.93
C LYS A 171 -7.20 2.83 -21.37
N THR A 172 -7.24 1.83 -22.26
CA THR A 172 -7.55 2.04 -23.69
C THR A 172 -9.05 2.10 -23.91
#